data_AF-C5M6I7-F1
#
_entry.id   AF-C5M6I7-F1
#
_cell.length_a   1.000
_cell.length_b   1.000
_cell.length_c   1.000
_cell.angle_alpha   90.00
_cell.angle_beta   90.00
_cell.angle_gamma   90.00
#
_symmetry.space_group_name_H-M   'P 1'
#
loop_
_entity.id
_entity.type
_entity.pdbx_description
1 polymer ?
#
loop_
_entity_poly.entity_id
_entity_poly.type
_entity_poly.pdbx_seq_one_letter_code
_entity_poly.pdbx_strand_id
1 'polypeptide(L)'
;MYMKSKFPFRHIIEFKQDVGNDLITRELWGGASGVYTDDSDLLQVLMHLGLFNNSIDLSIWNENWTARDLIKPLNVMEDKESMGIDKGIYGDLSVEILLLPNLPKYYGFFQNGINSRSWLDQNHHSGLSYAVYNVKWETKGSYLRHESIFKRSELESQYDQL
;
A
#
# COMPACT_ATOMS: atom_id res chain seq x y z
N MET A 1 -1.25 17.68 -0.25
CA MET A 1 -0.65 17.43 1.09
C MET A 1 -0.05 16.03 1.08
N TYR A 2 1.07 15.79 1.74
CA TYR A 2 1.64 14.44 1.87
C TYR A 2 1.18 13.78 3.16
N MET A 3 0.88 12.48 3.10
CA MET A 3 0.63 11.64 4.27
C MET A 3 1.53 10.41 4.18
N LYS A 4 2.03 9.95 5.33
CA LYS A 4 2.91 8.79 5.41
C LYS A 4 2.23 7.68 6.20
N SER A 5 2.13 6.50 5.61
CA SER A 5 1.66 5.28 6.26
C SER A 5 2.80 4.28 6.45
N LYS A 6 2.75 3.50 7.52
CA LYS A 6 3.72 2.43 7.80
C LYS A 6 2.98 1.12 8.04
N PHE A 7 3.45 0.06 7.39
CA PHE A 7 2.92 -1.29 7.53
C PHE A 7 3.99 -2.20 8.14
N PRO A 8 3.74 -2.74 9.34
CA PRO A 8 4.53 -3.86 9.86
C PRO A 8 4.58 -5.02 8.86
N PHE A 9 5.73 -5.66 8.71
CA PHE A 9 5.93 -6.74 7.74
C PHE A 9 4.92 -7.90 7.87
N ARG A 10 4.44 -8.18 9.09
CA ARG A 10 3.47 -9.26 9.36
C ARG A 10 2.15 -9.05 8.64
N HIS A 11 1.65 -7.82 8.60
CA HIS A 11 0.41 -7.49 7.87
C HIS A 11 0.56 -7.62 6.36
N ILE A 12 1.77 -7.42 5.83
CA ILE A 12 2.06 -7.63 4.41
C ILE A 12 2.07 -9.13 4.08
N ILE A 13 2.60 -9.96 5.00
CA ILE A 13 2.55 -11.42 4.88
C ILE A 13 1.10 -11.89 4.89
N GLU A 14 0.33 -11.50 5.91
CA GLU A 14 -1.10 -11.81 6.04
C GLU A 14 -1.88 -11.41 4.79
N PHE A 15 -1.71 -10.16 4.33
CA PHE A 15 -2.30 -9.69 3.08
C PHE A 15 -1.97 -10.59 1.89
N LYS A 16 -0.70 -10.97 1.69
CA LYS A 16 -0.33 -11.86 0.58
C LYS A 16 -0.92 -13.26 0.76
N GLN A 17 -1.01 -13.78 1.98
CA GLN A 17 -1.66 -15.07 2.27
C GLN A 17 -3.14 -15.01 1.86
N ASP A 18 -3.84 -13.93 2.23
CA ASP A 18 -5.25 -13.74 1.89
C ASP A 18 -5.45 -13.60 0.39
N VAL A 19 -4.57 -12.88 -0.32
CA VAL A 19 -4.57 -12.82 -1.79
C VAL A 19 -4.40 -14.22 -2.39
N GLY A 20 -3.42 -14.99 -1.90
CA GLY A 20 -3.13 -16.33 -2.40
C GLY A 20 -4.23 -17.35 -2.13
N ASN A 21 -5.06 -17.10 -1.12
CA ASN A 21 -6.21 -17.93 -0.73
C ASN A 21 -7.55 -17.41 -1.30
N ASP A 22 -7.52 -16.38 -2.16
CA ASP A 22 -8.72 -15.71 -2.69
C ASP A 22 -9.69 -15.20 -1.60
N LEU A 23 -9.16 -14.79 -0.44
CA LEU A 23 -9.93 -14.30 0.71
C LEU A 23 -10.16 -12.78 0.70
N ILE A 24 -9.49 -12.05 -0.21
CA ILE A 24 -9.59 -10.60 -0.29
C ILE A 24 -10.80 -10.16 -1.12
N THR A 25 -11.61 -9.27 -0.55
CA THR A 25 -12.63 -8.52 -1.28
C THR A 25 -11.96 -7.43 -2.12
N ARG A 26 -12.45 -7.23 -3.35
CA ARG A 26 -11.94 -6.19 -4.23
C ARG A 26 -12.39 -4.79 -3.78
N GLU A 27 -11.62 -4.24 -2.84
CA GLU A 27 -11.74 -2.90 -2.25
C GLU A 27 -10.71 -1.98 -2.90
N LEU A 28 -10.81 -1.86 -4.22
CA LEU A 28 -9.89 -1.11 -5.06
C LEU A 28 -10.70 -0.34 -6.08
N TRP A 29 -10.69 0.98 -6.00
CA TRP A 29 -11.50 1.89 -6.82
C TRP A 29 -10.65 2.99 -7.45
N GLY A 30 -10.93 3.33 -8.71
CA GLY A 30 -10.10 4.26 -9.49
C GLY A 30 -8.89 3.56 -10.09
N GLY A 31 -7.72 4.18 -10.07
CA GLY A 31 -6.48 3.66 -10.63
C GLY A 31 -6.14 4.20 -12.02
N ALA A 32 -7.11 4.74 -12.75
CA ALA A 32 -6.82 5.54 -13.94
C ALA A 32 -5.92 6.73 -13.56
N SER A 33 -4.80 6.90 -14.28
CA SER A 33 -3.77 7.89 -13.96
C SER A 33 -3.19 7.78 -12.55
N GLY A 34 -3.29 6.61 -11.90
CA GLY A 34 -2.74 6.38 -10.55
C GLY A 34 -3.51 7.06 -9.41
N VAL A 35 -4.76 7.47 -9.62
CA VAL A 35 -5.61 8.11 -8.58
C VAL A 35 -6.64 7.13 -8.05
N TYR A 36 -6.68 6.96 -6.73
CA TYR A 36 -7.58 6.05 -6.02
C TYR A 36 -8.48 6.82 -5.05
N THR A 37 -9.62 6.24 -4.70
CA THR A 37 -10.47 6.75 -3.60
C THR A 37 -9.85 6.38 -2.25
N ASP A 38 -10.13 7.14 -1.20
CA ASP A 38 -9.79 6.76 0.18
C ASP A 38 -10.49 5.46 0.65
N ASP A 39 -11.58 5.05 0.00
CA ASP A 39 -12.20 3.72 0.17
C ASP A 39 -11.33 2.54 -0.37
N SER A 40 -10.19 2.80 -1.01
CA SER A 40 -9.31 1.75 -1.55
C SER A 40 -8.26 1.30 -0.53
N ASP A 41 -8.14 -0.02 -0.32
CA ASP A 41 -7.09 -0.59 0.53
C ASP A 41 -5.70 -0.29 -0.05
N LEU A 42 -4.82 0.26 0.78
CA LEU A 42 -3.52 0.74 0.34
C LEU A 42 -2.58 -0.42 -0.08
N LEU A 43 -2.68 -1.60 0.53
CA LEU A 43 -1.89 -2.77 0.10
C LEU A 43 -2.40 -3.32 -1.24
N GLN A 44 -3.71 -3.33 -1.48
CA GLN A 44 -4.30 -3.64 -2.79
C GLN A 44 -3.88 -2.61 -3.86
N VAL A 45 -3.83 -1.32 -3.52
CA VAL A 45 -3.32 -0.28 -4.43
C VAL A 45 -1.86 -0.52 -4.78
N LEU A 46 -1.00 -0.81 -3.80
CA LEU A 46 0.41 -1.10 -4.04
C LEU A 46 0.61 -2.37 -4.86
N MET A 47 -0.23 -3.39 -4.64
CA MET A 47 -0.26 -4.60 -5.47
C MET A 47 -0.67 -4.27 -6.92
N HIS A 48 -1.73 -3.48 -7.11
CA HIS A 48 -2.19 -3.02 -8.42
C HIS A 48 -1.14 -2.15 -9.15
N LEU A 49 -0.38 -1.35 -8.42
CA LEU A 49 0.74 -0.55 -8.95
C LEU A 49 1.98 -1.40 -9.26
N GLY A 50 2.09 -2.62 -8.73
CA GLY A 50 3.18 -3.55 -9.08
C GLY A 50 4.31 -3.64 -8.05
N LEU A 51 4.02 -3.37 -6.77
CA LEU A 51 5.02 -3.49 -5.71
C LEU A 51 5.57 -4.92 -5.59
N PHE A 52 4.69 -5.93 -5.65
CA PHE A 52 5.05 -7.32 -5.34
C PHE A 52 5.59 -8.13 -6.54
N ASN A 53 5.48 -7.59 -7.76
CA ASN A 53 6.01 -8.19 -8.99
C ASN A 53 7.20 -7.39 -9.57
N ASN A 54 7.77 -6.46 -8.80
CA ASN A 54 8.89 -5.60 -9.17
C ASN A 54 8.63 -4.74 -10.43
N SER A 55 7.38 -4.35 -10.70
CA SER A 55 7.02 -3.48 -11.83
C SER A 55 6.40 -2.14 -11.42
N ILE A 56 6.55 -1.76 -10.14
CA ILE A 56 6.06 -0.47 -9.64
C ILE A 56 6.68 0.69 -10.42
N ASP A 57 5.83 1.64 -10.81
CA ASP A 57 6.21 2.89 -11.44
C ASP A 57 5.37 4.03 -10.84
N LEU A 58 6.04 4.99 -10.21
CA LEU A 58 5.41 6.14 -9.55
C LEU A 58 5.71 7.46 -10.29
N SER A 59 6.30 7.38 -11.48
CA SER A 59 6.75 8.55 -12.26
C SER A 59 5.62 9.50 -12.65
N ILE A 60 4.36 9.02 -12.70
CA ILE A 60 3.17 9.82 -12.95
C ILE A 60 2.98 10.94 -11.92
N TRP A 61 3.26 10.64 -10.64
CA TRP A 61 3.02 11.57 -9.52
C TRP A 61 4.31 12.05 -8.86
N ASN A 62 5.44 11.46 -9.21
CA ASN A 62 6.76 11.85 -8.77
C ASN A 62 7.71 11.74 -9.97
N GLU A 63 7.83 12.80 -10.76
CA GLU A 63 8.60 12.82 -12.02
C GLU A 63 10.08 12.42 -11.85
N ASN A 64 10.64 12.61 -10.65
CA ASN A 64 12.02 12.25 -10.33
C ASN A 64 12.15 10.80 -9.83
N TRP A 65 11.04 10.08 -9.67
CA TRP A 65 11.04 8.71 -9.19
C TRP A 65 11.62 7.76 -10.23
N THR A 66 12.46 6.86 -9.76
CA THR A 66 13.04 5.76 -10.51
C THR A 66 12.91 4.47 -9.72
N ALA A 67 13.05 3.32 -10.39
CA ALA A 67 13.07 2.02 -9.71
C ALA A 67 14.16 1.89 -8.61
N ARG A 68 15.19 2.75 -8.63
CA ARG A 68 16.24 2.79 -7.60
C ARG A 68 15.78 3.45 -6.30
N ASP A 69 14.73 4.26 -6.36
CA ASP A 69 14.14 4.92 -5.19
C ASP A 69 13.33 3.94 -4.32
N LEU A 70 13.01 2.74 -4.85
CA LEU A 70 12.50 1.62 -4.05
C LEU A 70 13.63 1.03 -3.20
N ILE A 71 13.96 1.73 -2.10
CA ILE A 71 15.02 1.33 -1.17
C ILE A 71 14.63 0.02 -0.48
N LYS A 72 15.62 -0.88 -0.36
CA LYS A 72 15.56 -2.12 0.41
C LYS A 72 16.62 -2.09 1.52
N PRO A 73 16.37 -2.65 2.72
CA PRO A 73 17.38 -2.68 3.77
C PRO A 73 18.62 -3.47 3.34
N LEU A 74 19.81 -2.94 3.62
CA LEU A 74 21.11 -3.55 3.25
C LEU A 74 21.32 -4.94 3.84
N ASN A 75 20.76 -5.17 5.04
CA ASN A 75 20.86 -6.44 5.77
C ASN A 75 19.69 -7.38 5.48
N VAL A 76 18.90 -7.13 4.43
CA VAL A 76 18.21 -8.25 3.80
C VAL A 76 19.32 -9.07 3.19
N MET A 77 19.88 -9.99 3.98
CA MET A 77 20.43 -11.19 3.39
C MET A 77 19.37 -11.59 2.37
N GLU A 78 19.76 -11.75 1.11
CA GLU A 78 18.94 -12.54 0.20
C GLU A 78 18.81 -13.88 0.91
N ASP A 79 17.83 -13.97 1.81
CA ASP A 79 17.53 -15.14 2.56
C ASP A 79 17.27 -16.10 1.43
N LYS A 80 18.18 -17.04 1.25
CA LYS A 80 18.02 -18.17 0.34
C LYS A 80 16.77 -18.99 0.70
N GLU A 81 15.98 -18.51 1.68
CA GLU A 81 14.81 -19.05 2.35
C GLU A 81 13.55 -18.17 2.24
N SER A 82 13.56 -16.97 1.62
CA SER A 82 12.30 -16.24 1.32
C SER A 82 11.53 -16.95 0.19
N MET A 83 10.99 -18.13 0.50
CA MET A 83 10.18 -18.97 -0.38
C MET A 83 8.69 -18.76 -0.10
N GLY A 84 7.85 -19.11 -1.07
CA GLY A 84 6.40 -19.02 -0.91
C GLY A 84 5.92 -17.58 -0.70
N ILE A 85 5.14 -17.37 0.37
CA ILE A 85 4.39 -16.13 0.57
C ILE A 85 5.27 -14.94 0.96
N ASP A 86 6.43 -15.18 1.58
CA ASP A 86 7.36 -14.13 2.03
C ASP A 86 8.22 -13.57 0.89
N LYS A 87 8.19 -14.21 -0.30
CA LYS A 87 8.95 -13.78 -1.47
C LYS A 87 8.63 -12.32 -1.83
N GLY A 88 9.65 -11.48 -1.86
CA GLY A 88 9.52 -10.06 -2.20
C GLY A 88 9.07 -9.16 -1.04
N ILE A 89 9.03 -9.67 0.20
CA ILE A 89 8.85 -8.88 1.42
C ILE A 89 10.22 -8.65 2.06
N TYR A 90 10.65 -7.39 2.11
CA TYR A 90 12.00 -7.02 2.57
C TYR A 90 12.02 -6.46 3.99
N GLY A 91 10.85 -6.24 4.59
CA GLY A 91 10.71 -5.71 5.95
C GLY A 91 9.40 -4.95 6.11
N ASP A 92 9.40 -3.93 6.96
CA ASP A 92 8.25 -3.03 7.10
C ASP A 92 8.16 -2.15 5.85
N LEU A 93 6.96 -1.70 5.52
CA LEU A 93 6.72 -0.87 4.34
C LEU A 93 6.36 0.55 4.77
N SER A 94 7.04 1.53 4.19
CA SER A 94 6.71 2.95 4.36
C SER A 94 6.21 3.49 3.04
N VAL A 95 5.01 4.04 3.06
CA VAL A 95 4.31 4.54 1.87
C VAL A 95 4.01 6.01 2.08
N GLU A 96 4.38 6.83 1.11
CA GLU A 96 4.05 8.24 1.05
C GLU A 96 2.97 8.43 -0.01
N ILE A 97 1.85 9.03 0.38
CA ILE A 97 0.74 9.34 -0.51
C ILE A 97 0.53 10.84 -0.64
N LEU A 98 0.12 11.26 -1.83
CA LEU A 98 -0.41 12.58 -2.11
C LEU A 98 -1.92 12.56 -1.85
N LEU A 99 -2.38 13.35 -0.89
CA LEU A 99 -3.80 13.65 -0.71
C LEU A 99 -4.24 14.65 -1.78
N LEU A 100 -5.29 14.26 -2.50
CA LEU A 100 -5.85 14.98 -3.62
C LEU A 100 -7.34 15.29 -3.34
N PRO A 101 -7.90 16.36 -3.95
CA PRO A 101 -9.33 16.60 -3.91
C PRO A 101 -10.13 15.41 -4.46
N ASN A 102 -11.39 15.30 -4.06
CA ASN A 102 -12.26 14.27 -4.60
C ASN A 102 -12.46 14.45 -6.12
N LEU A 103 -12.59 13.34 -6.83
CA LEU A 103 -12.96 13.35 -8.24
C LEU A 103 -14.46 13.08 -8.41
N PRO A 104 -15.10 13.63 -9.46
CA PRO A 104 -16.50 13.36 -9.73
C PRO A 104 -16.75 11.93 -10.19
N LYS A 105 -15.75 11.30 -10.80
CA LYS A 105 -15.78 9.91 -11.26
C LYS A 105 -14.40 9.32 -11.10
N TYR A 106 -14.37 8.07 -10.66
CA TYR A 106 -13.15 7.26 -10.62
C TYR A 106 -13.30 6.16 -11.65
N TYR A 107 -12.39 6.12 -12.62
CA TYR A 107 -12.39 5.07 -13.63
C TYR A 107 -11.49 3.93 -13.18
N GLY A 108 -12.04 2.72 -13.22
CA GLY A 108 -11.29 1.49 -13.05
C GLY A 108 -10.25 1.33 -14.15
N PHE A 109 -9.18 0.64 -13.84
CA PHE A 109 -8.02 0.43 -14.70
C PHE A 109 -7.49 -0.98 -14.47
N PHE A 110 -6.97 -1.60 -15.53
CA PHE A 110 -6.34 -2.91 -15.43
C PHE A 110 -4.82 -2.73 -15.44
N GLN A 111 -4.18 -3.12 -14.35
CA GLN A 111 -2.73 -3.07 -14.22
C GLN A 111 -2.22 -4.24 -13.38
N ASN A 112 -1.05 -4.77 -13.72
CA ASN A 112 -0.38 -5.84 -12.98
C ASN A 112 -1.27 -7.06 -12.66
N GLY A 113 -2.16 -7.42 -13.60
CA GLY A 113 -3.07 -8.57 -13.46
C GLY A 113 -4.32 -8.30 -12.64
N ILE A 114 -4.52 -7.07 -12.16
CA ILE A 114 -5.63 -6.69 -11.26
C ILE A 114 -6.48 -5.63 -11.96
N ASN A 115 -7.79 -5.81 -11.91
CA ASN A 115 -8.75 -4.84 -12.44
C ASN A 115 -9.40 -4.09 -11.29
N SER A 116 -9.18 -2.78 -11.16
CA SER A 116 -9.86 -1.96 -10.17
C SER A 116 -11.31 -1.61 -10.58
N ARG A 117 -12.10 -1.12 -9.63
CA ARG A 117 -13.51 -0.77 -9.82
C ARG A 117 -13.64 0.68 -10.25
N SER A 118 -14.70 0.96 -11.02
CA SER A 118 -15.09 2.33 -11.33
C SER A 118 -16.14 2.82 -10.34
N TRP A 119 -16.07 4.07 -9.94
CA TRP A 119 -17.12 4.80 -9.24
C TRP A 119 -17.65 5.88 -10.20
N LEU A 120 -18.73 5.57 -10.90
CA LEU A 120 -19.30 6.41 -11.98
C LEU A 120 -20.64 7.06 -11.61
N ASP A 121 -21.21 6.66 -10.48
CA ASP A 121 -22.58 6.95 -10.09
C ASP A 121 -22.82 8.43 -9.79
N GLN A 122 -24.10 8.82 -9.82
CA GLN A 122 -24.56 10.17 -9.51
C GLN A 122 -24.39 10.53 -8.02
N ASN A 123 -24.31 9.52 -7.15
CA ASN A 123 -23.92 9.70 -5.76
C ASN A 123 -22.41 9.91 -5.72
N HIS A 124 -22.04 11.19 -5.75
CA HIS A 124 -20.66 11.65 -5.65
C HIS A 124 -20.00 11.01 -4.43
N HIS A 125 -18.85 10.37 -4.66
CA HIS A 125 -17.99 9.99 -3.56
C HIS A 125 -17.53 11.27 -2.85
N SER A 126 -17.87 11.38 -1.56
CA SER A 126 -17.56 12.55 -0.74
C SER A 126 -16.20 12.45 -0.02
N GLY A 127 -15.56 11.29 -0.05
CA GLY A 127 -14.23 11.07 0.51
C GLY A 127 -13.12 11.65 -0.37
N LEU A 128 -11.89 11.54 0.12
CA LEU A 128 -10.71 12.09 -0.55
C LEU A 128 -10.23 11.20 -1.70
N SER A 129 -9.43 11.78 -2.58
CA SER A 129 -8.61 11.00 -3.52
C SER A 129 -7.18 10.89 -3.00
N TYR A 130 -6.46 9.88 -3.42
CA TYR A 130 -5.01 9.84 -3.22
C TYR A 130 -4.26 9.21 -4.39
N ALA A 131 -2.96 9.52 -4.47
CA ALA A 131 -2.00 8.85 -5.34
C ALA A 131 -0.78 8.43 -4.51
N VAL A 132 -0.17 7.30 -4.86
CA VAL A 132 1.08 6.86 -4.23
C VAL A 132 2.24 7.68 -4.80
N TYR A 133 2.98 8.36 -3.92
CA TYR A 133 4.08 9.24 -4.29
C TYR A 133 5.45 8.58 -4.13
N ASN A 134 5.61 7.77 -3.08
CA ASN A 134 6.83 7.02 -2.84
C ASN A 134 6.59 5.77 -2.01
N VAL A 135 7.47 4.78 -2.16
CA VAL A 135 7.45 3.52 -1.41
C VAL A 135 8.88 3.12 -1.07
N LYS A 136 9.10 2.72 0.18
CA LYS A 136 10.39 2.18 0.63
C LYS A 136 10.20 1.05 1.62
N TRP A 137 11.08 0.06 1.54
CA TRP A 137 11.20 -0.97 2.55
C TRP A 137 12.11 -0.49 3.67
N GLU A 138 11.67 -0.69 4.91
CA GLU A 138 12.43 -0.41 6.12
C GLU A 138 12.78 -1.72 6.83
N THR A 139 13.79 -1.70 7.70
CA THR A 139 14.13 -2.86 8.53
C THR A 139 12.93 -3.29 9.37
N LYS A 140 12.68 -4.60 9.48
CA LYS A 140 11.62 -5.15 10.34
C LYS A 140 11.68 -4.53 11.75
N GLY A 141 10.53 -4.07 12.26
CA GLY A 141 10.42 -3.38 13.55
C GLY A 141 10.74 -1.88 13.52
N SER A 142 11.01 -1.28 12.35
CA SER A 142 11.21 0.17 12.25
C SER A 142 9.95 0.97 12.57
N TYR A 143 8.77 0.35 12.45
CA TYR A 143 7.51 0.95 12.88
C TYR A 143 7.49 1.29 14.38
N LEU A 144 8.19 0.52 15.22
CA LEU A 144 8.26 0.71 16.68
C LEU A 144 9.09 1.93 17.10
N ARG A 145 9.97 2.43 16.22
CA ARG A 145 10.84 3.59 16.54
C ARG A 145 10.07 4.92 16.64
N HIS A 146 8.79 4.93 16.27
CA HIS A 146 7.86 6.03 16.57
C HIS A 146 7.15 5.72 17.92
N GLU A 147 7.90 5.71 19.01
CA GLU A 147 7.44 5.28 20.35
C GLU A 147 6.15 5.95 20.86
N SER A 148 5.82 7.16 20.39
CA SER A 148 4.63 7.91 20.83
C SER A 148 3.32 7.38 20.26
N ILE A 149 3.33 6.69 19.12
CA ILE A 149 2.12 6.17 18.46
C ILE A 149 1.77 4.78 19.02
N PHE A 150 2.78 3.99 19.38
CA PHE A 150 2.60 2.62 19.83
C PHE A 150 1.98 2.51 21.23
N LYS A 151 2.36 3.37 22.18
CA LYS A 151 1.70 3.41 23.51
C LYS A 151 0.18 3.56 23.39
N ARG A 152 -0.29 4.27 22.37
CA ARG A 152 -1.72 4.50 22.13
C ARG A 152 -2.39 3.30 21.45
N SER A 153 -1.73 2.70 20.45
CA SER A 153 -2.23 1.52 19.74
C SER A 153 -2.24 0.25 20.60
N GLU A 154 -1.26 0.05 21.49
CA GLU A 154 -1.27 -1.07 22.47
C GLU A 154 -2.40 -0.92 23.48
N LEU A 155 -2.64 0.30 23.97
CA LEU A 155 -3.76 0.58 24.87
C LEU A 155 -5.09 0.29 24.16
N GLU A 156 -5.29 0.79 22.94
CA GLU A 156 -6.51 0.56 22.16
C GLU A 156 -6.73 -0.93 21.85
N SER A 157 -5.68 -1.67 21.48
CA SER A 157 -5.77 -3.13 21.23
C SER A 157 -6.06 -3.95 22.49
N GLN A 158 -5.66 -3.48 23.67
CA GLN A 158 -6.00 -4.11 24.95
C GLN A 158 -7.45 -3.84 25.36
N TYR A 159 -8.01 -2.69 24.99
CA TYR A 159 -9.42 -2.36 25.26
C TYR A 159 -10.39 -3.15 24.38
N ASP A 160 -10.02 -3.46 23.14
CA ASP A 160 -10.87 -4.24 22.23
C ASP A 160 -10.91 -5.75 22.53
N GLN A 161 -10.08 -6.23 23.47
CA GLN A 161 -10.04 -7.63 23.92
C GLN A 161 -10.81 -7.89 25.24
N LEU A 162 -11.52 -6.88 25.76
CA LEU A 162 -12.36 -6.94 26.97
C LEU A 162 -13.86 -6.83 26.62
#